data_AF-A0A1H8CLQ1-F1
#
_entry.id   AF-A0A1H8CLQ1-F1
#
_cell.length_a   1.000
_cell.length_b   1.000
_cell.length_c   1.000
_cell.angle_alpha   90.00
_cell.angle_beta   90.00
_cell.angle_gamma   90.00
#
_symmetry.space_group_name_H-M   'P 1'
#
loop_
_entity.id
_entity.type
_entity.pdbx_description
1 polymer ?
#
loop_
_entity_poly.entity_id
_entity_poly.type
_entity_poly.pdbx_seq_one_letter_code
_entity_poly.pdbx_strand_id
1 'polypeptide(L)'
;MKSRNLKCIVPMLFLCFACVISVGVSAEVIPGTSLSVHFESGNVVGSGRNINMHRVPVINVETGQSTLYDVAFRFTFNPADGFMFEQISSVVVSQPVSVANITPGLYKDQTDLCYLLERPSVLDDNRSLYTIRGADNTASGACRSNTPDYFTAQIISGSATGHPDIDNREIVPSLADTYVYGVVADDARFNGVPINQNWRQNSLIGARQSGEQLILGLFSDGVDDFKDPLETAILTRVVE
;
A
#
# COMPACT_ATOMS: atom_id res chain seq x y z
N MET A 1 32.41 -70.53 24.49
CA MET A 1 32.19 -69.36 25.38
C MET A 1 32.06 -68.11 24.51
N LYS A 2 30.95 -67.36 24.68
CA LYS A 2 30.63 -65.99 24.19
C LYS A 2 30.66 -65.74 22.66
N SER A 3 29.52 -65.71 21.97
CA SER A 3 28.48 -64.65 21.92
C SER A 3 28.98 -63.32 21.32
N ARG A 4 28.45 -62.96 20.15
CA ARG A 4 27.78 -61.67 19.92
C ARG A 4 27.05 -61.63 18.58
N ASN A 5 25.73 -61.78 18.65
CA ASN A 5 24.77 -61.44 17.60
C ASN A 5 24.80 -59.92 17.38
N LEU A 6 25.18 -59.47 16.19
CA LEU A 6 25.05 -58.06 15.78
C LEU A 6 23.65 -57.87 15.20
N LYS A 7 22.81 -57.17 15.97
CA LYS A 7 21.42 -56.88 15.64
C LYS A 7 21.35 -55.90 14.47
N CYS A 8 20.53 -56.26 13.48
CA CYS A 8 20.06 -55.42 12.39
C CYS A 8 19.25 -54.25 12.98
N ILE A 9 19.62 -53.01 12.65
CA ILE A 9 18.83 -51.81 12.96
C ILE A 9 18.61 -51.10 11.63
N VAL A 10 17.41 -51.25 11.09
CA VAL A 10 16.89 -50.47 9.96
C VAL A 10 16.21 -49.24 10.57
N PRO A 11 16.64 -48.00 10.27
CA PRO A 11 15.85 -46.83 10.63
C PRO A 11 14.73 -46.67 9.60
N MET A 12 13.50 -46.96 10.02
CA MET A 12 12.28 -46.69 9.26
C MET A 12 12.01 -45.18 9.33
N LEU A 13 12.32 -44.48 8.24
CA LEU A 13 12.09 -43.05 8.08
C LEU A 13 10.59 -42.80 7.91
N PHE A 14 9.88 -42.50 9.00
CA PHE A 14 8.49 -42.06 8.94
C PHE A 14 8.45 -40.60 8.44
N LEU A 15 8.12 -40.42 7.16
CA LEU A 15 7.79 -39.12 6.58
C LEU A 15 6.43 -38.67 7.13
N CYS A 16 6.42 -37.87 8.20
CA CYS A 16 5.23 -37.15 8.62
C CYS A 16 4.97 -36.02 7.63
N PHE A 17 4.12 -36.29 6.63
CA PHE A 17 3.49 -35.26 5.81
C PHE A 17 2.52 -34.48 6.71
N ALA A 18 2.98 -33.38 7.30
CA ALA A 18 2.11 -32.45 7.99
C ALA A 18 1.22 -31.76 6.95
N CYS A 19 0.01 -32.29 6.73
CA CYS A 19 -1.03 -31.56 6.04
C CYS A 19 -1.31 -30.26 6.81
N VAL A 20 -0.79 -29.15 6.31
CA VAL A 20 -1.18 -27.81 6.74
C VAL A 20 -2.57 -27.58 6.17
N ILE A 21 -3.59 -28.05 6.90
CA ILE A 21 -4.99 -27.77 6.58
C ILE A 21 -5.15 -26.29 6.88
N SER A 22 -5.21 -25.46 5.84
CA SER A 22 -5.52 -24.04 5.98
C SER A 22 -6.94 -23.96 6.54
N VAL A 23 -7.05 -23.66 7.83
CA VAL A 23 -8.35 -23.41 8.46
C VAL A 23 -8.88 -22.11 7.85
N GLY A 24 -9.81 -22.25 6.92
CA GLY A 24 -10.53 -21.10 6.39
C GLY A 24 -11.26 -20.42 7.55
N VAL A 25 -10.84 -19.21 7.89
CA VAL A 25 -11.58 -18.35 8.80
C VAL A 25 -12.85 -17.93 8.05
N SER A 26 -14.01 -18.40 8.50
CA SER A 26 -15.30 -17.98 7.96
C SER A 26 -15.89 -16.97 8.93
N ALA A 27 -16.14 -15.75 8.45
CA ALA A 27 -16.86 -14.76 9.23
C ALA A 27 -18.29 -15.25 9.49
N GLU A 28 -18.76 -15.06 10.72
CA GLU A 28 -20.12 -15.43 11.12
C GLU A 28 -21.16 -14.62 10.32
N VAL A 29 -22.24 -15.28 9.89
CA VAL A 29 -23.39 -14.59 9.30
C VAL A 29 -24.12 -13.86 10.42
N ILE A 30 -24.31 -12.56 10.26
CA ILE A 30 -24.96 -11.71 11.27
C ILE A 30 -26.39 -12.24 11.50
N PRO A 31 -26.74 -12.60 12.75
CA PRO A 31 -28.06 -13.15 13.07
C PRO A 31 -29.20 -12.29 12.54
N GLY A 32 -30.15 -12.93 11.84
CA GLY A 32 -31.31 -12.25 11.25
C GLY A 32 -31.05 -11.55 9.92
N THR A 33 -29.87 -11.72 9.32
CA THR A 33 -29.53 -11.20 7.99
C THR A 33 -28.88 -12.29 7.12
N SER A 34 -28.64 -11.99 5.84
CA SER A 34 -27.79 -12.79 4.95
C SER A 34 -26.39 -12.18 4.74
N LEU A 35 -25.92 -11.35 5.67
CA LEU A 35 -24.63 -10.65 5.57
C LEU A 35 -23.58 -11.29 6.50
N SER A 36 -22.35 -11.49 6.03
CA SER A 36 -21.17 -11.76 6.87
C SER A 36 -20.21 -10.58 6.81
N VAL A 37 -19.56 -10.24 7.92
CA VAL A 37 -18.58 -9.13 7.99
C VAL A 37 -17.19 -9.68 8.28
N HIS A 38 -16.25 -9.40 7.39
CA HIS A 38 -14.88 -9.93 7.44
C HIS A 38 -13.89 -8.90 8.01
N PHE A 39 -14.00 -8.60 9.31
CA PHE A 39 -13.11 -7.63 9.97
C PHE A 39 -11.63 -8.00 9.89
N GLU A 40 -11.32 -9.30 9.84
CA GLU A 40 -9.96 -9.82 9.67
C GLU A 40 -9.31 -9.44 8.33
N SER A 41 -10.14 -9.09 7.33
CA SER A 41 -9.71 -8.69 6.00
C SER A 41 -9.58 -7.17 5.85
N GLY A 42 -10.04 -6.39 6.83
CA GLY A 42 -9.95 -4.93 6.83
C GLY A 42 -8.64 -4.41 7.45
N ASN A 43 -8.22 -3.20 7.08
CA ASN A 43 -7.10 -2.53 7.74
C ASN A 43 -7.60 -1.82 9.01
N VAL A 44 -7.11 -2.22 10.18
CA VAL A 44 -7.54 -1.67 11.46
C VAL A 44 -6.48 -0.74 12.04
N VAL A 45 -6.83 0.53 12.26
CA VAL A 45 -5.98 1.55 12.87
C VAL A 45 -6.67 2.13 14.11
N GLY A 46 -6.04 2.00 15.27
CA GLY A 46 -6.50 2.60 16.52
C GLY A 46 -5.77 3.90 16.84
N SER A 47 -6.49 4.91 17.34
CA SER A 47 -5.90 6.12 17.93
C SER A 47 -6.81 6.74 18.99
N GLY A 48 -6.27 6.93 20.20
CA GLY A 48 -7.01 7.47 21.34
C GLY A 48 -8.23 6.61 21.68
N ARG A 49 -9.42 7.20 21.62
CA ARG A 49 -10.71 6.53 21.86
C ARG A 49 -11.39 6.00 20.59
N ASN A 50 -10.67 5.98 19.46
CA ASN A 50 -11.24 5.61 18.17
C ASN A 50 -10.55 4.39 17.57
N ILE A 51 -11.32 3.54 16.90
CA ILE A 51 -10.86 2.44 16.04
C ILE A 51 -11.43 2.69 14.65
N ASN A 52 -10.56 2.91 13.68
CA ASN A 52 -10.92 3.02 12.28
C ASN A 52 -10.61 1.69 11.58
N MET A 53 -11.55 1.20 10.80
CA MET A 53 -11.43 -0.03 10.03
C MET A 53 -11.71 0.32 8.57
N HIS A 54 -10.72 0.09 7.72
CA HIS A 54 -10.80 0.44 6.31
C HIS A 54 -11.04 -0.79 5.44
N ARG A 55 -11.94 -0.66 4.48
CA ARG A 55 -12.29 -1.68 3.48
C ARG A 55 -12.66 -3.04 4.09
N VAL A 56 -13.51 -3.02 5.09
CA VAL A 56 -14.07 -4.24 5.67
C VAL A 56 -15.04 -4.87 4.65
N PRO A 57 -14.79 -6.10 4.17
CA PRO A 57 -15.71 -6.78 3.28
C PRO A 57 -16.98 -7.21 4.02
N VAL A 58 -18.13 -6.88 3.44
CA VAL A 58 -19.44 -7.38 3.84
C VAL A 58 -20.00 -8.19 2.69
N ILE A 59 -20.17 -9.48 2.91
CA ILE A 59 -20.58 -10.45 1.88
C ILE A 59 -22.03 -10.85 2.12
N ASN A 60 -22.86 -10.74 1.09
CA ASN A 60 -24.17 -11.37 1.11
C ASN A 60 -24.00 -12.86 0.76
N VAL A 61 -24.24 -13.75 1.72
CA VAL A 61 -23.95 -15.20 1.57
C VAL A 61 -24.92 -15.92 0.63
N GLU A 62 -26.07 -15.32 0.32
CA GLU A 62 -27.06 -15.89 -0.61
C GLU A 62 -26.69 -15.60 -2.07
N THR A 63 -26.15 -14.41 -2.33
CA THR A 63 -25.79 -13.93 -3.68
C THR A 63 -24.30 -14.03 -3.98
N GLY A 64 -23.45 -14.16 -2.96
CA GLY A 64 -21.99 -14.08 -3.05
C GLY A 64 -21.45 -12.67 -3.29
N GLN A 65 -22.30 -11.63 -3.32
CA GLN A 65 -21.88 -10.27 -3.60
C GLN A 65 -21.16 -9.66 -2.39
N SER A 66 -19.99 -9.06 -2.62
CA SER A 66 -19.20 -8.38 -1.60
C SER A 66 -19.25 -6.86 -1.77
N THR A 67 -19.44 -6.13 -0.68
CA THR A 67 -19.36 -4.66 -0.60
C THR A 67 -18.37 -4.26 0.47
N LEU A 68 -17.47 -3.32 0.16
CA LEU A 68 -16.45 -2.84 1.11
C LEU A 68 -16.97 -1.62 1.89
N TYR A 69 -16.66 -1.57 3.19
CA TYR A 69 -17.06 -0.48 4.08
C TYR A 69 -15.87 0.10 4.84
N ASP A 70 -15.88 1.42 5.02
CA ASP A 70 -15.02 2.11 5.98
C ASP A 70 -15.84 2.43 7.22
N VAL A 71 -15.35 2.00 8.37
CA VAL A 71 -16.07 2.06 9.64
C VAL A 71 -15.19 2.72 10.70
N ALA A 72 -15.75 3.68 11.42
CA ALA A 72 -15.11 4.24 12.59
C ALA A 72 -15.97 3.93 13.83
N PHE A 73 -15.31 3.49 14.89
CA PHE A 73 -15.91 3.22 16.18
C PHE A 73 -15.29 4.13 17.22
N ARG A 74 -16.12 4.66 18.12
CA ARG A 74 -15.64 5.32 19.34
C ARG A 74 -15.95 4.46 20.55
N PHE A 75 -14.96 4.31 21.42
CA PHE A 75 -15.11 3.55 22.66
C PHE A 75 -14.89 4.42 23.91
N THR A 76 -15.47 3.96 25.01
CA THR A 76 -15.14 4.32 26.39
C THR A 76 -14.49 3.15 27.08
N PHE A 77 -13.80 3.45 28.17
CA PHE A 77 -13.36 2.42 29.10
C PHE A 77 -14.04 2.64 30.46
N ASN A 78 -14.80 1.65 30.90
CA ASN A 78 -15.34 1.58 32.25
C ASN A 78 -14.53 0.51 33.01
N PRO A 79 -13.92 0.81 34.17
CA PRO A 79 -13.18 -0.19 34.95
C PRO A 79 -13.98 -1.45 35.34
N ALA A 80 -15.31 -1.36 35.44
CA ALA A 80 -16.18 -2.50 35.76
C ALA A 80 -16.52 -3.36 34.53
N ASP A 81 -16.65 -2.74 33.35
CA ASP A 81 -17.24 -3.37 32.15
C ASP A 81 -16.27 -3.47 30.96
N GLY A 82 -15.08 -2.88 31.07
CA GLY A 82 -14.03 -2.88 30.03
C GLY A 82 -14.27 -1.86 28.91
N PHE A 83 -13.86 -2.22 27.69
CA PHE A 83 -14.08 -1.40 26.50
C PHE A 83 -15.56 -1.45 26.09
N MET A 84 -16.21 -0.31 26.14
CA MET A 84 -17.60 -0.14 25.73
C MET A 84 -17.65 0.70 24.47
N PHE A 85 -18.26 0.19 23.40
CA PHE A 85 -18.50 0.94 22.18
C PHE A 85 -19.71 1.86 22.37
N GLU A 86 -19.50 3.17 22.30
CA GLU A 86 -20.57 4.15 22.56
C GLU A 86 -21.54 4.25 21.37
N GLN A 87 -21.02 4.15 20.14
CA GLN A 87 -21.78 4.11 18.89
C GLN A 87 -20.82 3.87 17.71
N ILE A 88 -21.36 3.42 16.56
CA ILE A 88 -20.63 3.55 15.29
C ILE A 88 -20.57 5.05 14.97
N SER A 89 -19.37 5.62 14.92
CA SER A 89 -19.21 7.05 14.66
C SER A 89 -19.46 7.40 13.20
N SER A 90 -19.18 6.46 12.28
CA SER A 90 -19.54 6.57 10.87
C SER A 90 -19.44 5.20 10.16
N VAL A 91 -20.35 4.94 9.23
CA VAL A 91 -20.25 3.86 8.24
C VAL A 91 -20.48 4.46 6.87
N VAL A 92 -19.55 4.26 5.95
CA VAL A 92 -19.72 4.63 4.55
C VAL A 92 -19.31 3.46 3.66
N VAL A 93 -20.01 3.29 2.54
CA VAL A 93 -19.54 2.39 1.48
C VAL A 93 -18.19 2.93 1.03
N SER A 94 -17.17 2.09 1.06
CA SER A 94 -15.86 2.46 0.54
C SER A 94 -16.04 2.83 -0.92
N GLN A 95 -15.72 4.08 -1.25
CA GLN A 95 -15.77 4.52 -2.64
C GLN A 95 -14.87 3.61 -3.47
N PRO A 96 -15.25 3.27 -4.72
CA PRO A 96 -14.40 2.51 -5.62
C PRO A 96 -13.01 3.14 -5.63
N VAL A 97 -12.02 2.32 -5.28
CA VAL A 97 -10.63 2.73 -5.29
C VAL A 97 -10.26 2.94 -6.74
N SER A 98 -10.36 4.17 -7.21
CA SER A 98 -9.65 4.54 -8.42
C SER A 98 -8.17 4.47 -8.04
N VAL A 99 -7.47 3.47 -8.62
CA VAL A 99 -6.04 3.35 -8.95
C VAL A 99 -5.16 4.20 -8.05
N ALA A 100 -4.19 3.77 -7.24
CA ALA A 100 -3.55 2.49 -6.97
C ALA A 100 -3.51 2.30 -5.44
N ASN A 101 -3.47 1.05 -4.96
CA ASN A 101 -3.13 0.73 -3.57
C ASN A 101 -1.64 1.07 -3.31
N ILE A 102 -1.28 2.35 -3.37
CA ILE A 102 0.06 2.75 -3.00
C ILE A 102 0.17 2.64 -1.48
N THR A 103 1.18 1.90 -1.04
CA THR A 103 1.44 1.65 0.36
C THR A 103 2.49 2.64 0.86
N PRO A 104 2.18 3.55 1.79
CA PRO A 104 3.19 4.40 2.40
C PRO A 104 4.31 3.59 3.07
N GLY A 105 5.52 4.12 3.03
CA GLY A 105 6.68 3.46 3.62
C GLY A 105 8.00 3.91 3.03
N LEU A 106 9.06 3.33 3.57
CA LEU A 106 10.40 3.50 3.05
C LEU A 106 10.62 2.51 1.90
N TYR A 107 11.12 3.02 0.79
CA TYR A 107 11.48 2.25 -0.38
C TYR A 107 12.95 2.51 -0.72
N LYS A 108 13.58 1.58 -1.42
CA LYS A 108 14.92 1.74 -1.95
C LYS A 108 15.00 1.35 -3.42
N ASP A 109 15.84 2.04 -4.17
CA ASP A 109 16.14 1.68 -5.55
C ASP A 109 17.14 0.51 -5.64
N GLN A 110 17.63 0.24 -6.83
CA GLN A 110 18.64 -0.80 -7.09
C GLN A 110 20.05 -0.41 -6.64
N THR A 111 20.27 0.84 -6.24
CA THR A 111 21.55 1.39 -5.78
C THR A 111 21.61 1.63 -4.27
N ASP A 112 20.58 1.16 -3.55
CA ASP A 112 20.33 1.33 -2.12
C ASP A 112 20.11 2.80 -1.68
N LEU A 113 19.69 3.66 -2.61
CA LEU A 113 19.17 4.99 -2.29
C LEU A 113 17.71 4.88 -1.87
N CYS A 114 17.35 5.62 -0.82
CA CYS A 114 16.06 5.51 -0.18
C CYS A 114 15.13 6.66 -0.55
N TYR A 115 13.85 6.32 -0.61
CA TYR A 115 12.75 7.24 -0.85
C TYR A 115 11.66 6.94 0.17
N LEU A 116 11.22 7.97 0.88
CA LEU A 116 10.09 7.87 1.77
C LEU A 116 8.83 8.29 1.00
N LEU A 117 7.91 7.36 0.85
CA LEU A 117 6.54 7.67 0.49
C LEU A 117 5.75 7.93 1.77
N GLU A 118 5.37 9.18 1.97
CA GLU A 118 4.69 9.64 3.18
C GLU A 118 3.25 9.12 3.23
N ARG A 119 2.66 9.17 4.44
CA ARG A 119 1.25 8.83 4.61
C ARG A 119 0.39 9.84 3.84
N PRO A 120 -0.74 9.39 3.24
CA PRO A 120 -1.60 10.28 2.49
C PRO A 120 -2.15 11.39 3.38
N SER A 121 -2.24 12.59 2.80
CA SER A 121 -3.04 13.69 3.33
C SER A 121 -4.34 13.79 2.52
N VAL A 122 -5.42 14.23 3.16
CA VAL A 122 -6.70 14.46 2.48
C VAL A 122 -6.57 15.71 1.62
N LEU A 123 -6.91 15.62 0.34
CA LEU A 123 -6.94 16.74 -0.58
C LEU A 123 -8.37 17.26 -0.79
N ASP A 124 -9.29 16.32 -1.08
CA ASP A 124 -10.74 16.55 -1.14
C ASP A 124 -11.46 15.28 -0.63
N ASP A 125 -12.80 15.28 -0.64
CA ASP A 125 -13.63 14.19 -0.09
C ASP A 125 -13.32 12.80 -0.69
N ASN A 126 -12.69 12.72 -1.88
CA ASN A 126 -12.44 11.47 -2.58
C ASN A 126 -10.98 11.27 -3.01
N ARG A 127 -10.07 12.23 -2.77
CA ARG A 127 -8.67 12.16 -3.18
C ARG A 127 -7.71 12.35 -2.02
N SER A 128 -6.64 11.58 -2.09
CA SER A 128 -5.49 11.62 -1.19
C SER A 128 -4.26 12.12 -1.94
N LEU A 129 -3.53 13.04 -1.32
CA LEU A 129 -2.22 13.49 -1.77
C LEU A 129 -1.13 12.69 -1.05
N TYR A 130 -0.23 12.11 -1.84
CA TYR A 130 0.99 11.44 -1.41
C TYR A 130 2.20 12.29 -1.79
N THR A 131 3.15 12.37 -0.87
CA THR A 131 4.47 12.96 -1.14
C THR A 131 5.49 11.85 -1.11
N ILE A 132 6.28 11.74 -2.17
CA ILE A 132 7.51 10.95 -2.16
C ILE A 132 8.70 11.91 -2.12
N ARG A 133 9.71 11.57 -1.31
CA ARG A 133 10.95 12.34 -1.22
C ARG A 133 12.15 11.46 -0.94
N GLY A 134 13.33 11.92 -1.29
CA GLY A 134 14.57 11.28 -0.88
C GLY A 134 14.68 11.15 0.64
N ALA A 135 15.27 10.05 1.08
CA ALA A 135 15.53 9.74 2.48
C ALA A 135 16.99 9.32 2.66
N ASP A 136 17.54 9.60 3.84
CA ASP A 136 18.91 9.24 4.20
C ASP A 136 18.94 8.03 5.15
N ASN A 137 20.15 7.65 5.56
CA ASN A 137 20.40 6.58 6.51
C ASN A 137 19.94 6.84 7.95
N THR A 138 19.40 8.02 8.26
CA THR A 138 18.70 8.23 9.54
C THR A 138 17.32 7.59 9.53
N ALA A 139 16.72 7.40 8.35
CA ALA A 139 15.43 6.74 8.19
C ALA A 139 15.53 5.22 8.34
N SER A 140 16.63 4.61 7.87
CA SER A 140 16.94 3.19 8.06
C SER A 140 18.40 2.90 7.75
N GLY A 141 19.01 1.95 8.46
CA GLY A 141 20.36 1.46 8.17
C GLY A 141 20.50 0.74 6.82
N ALA A 142 19.38 0.44 6.15
CA ALA A 142 19.35 -0.10 4.79
C ALA A 142 19.69 0.94 3.71
N CYS A 143 19.69 2.23 4.03
CA CYS A 143 19.95 3.30 3.08
C CYS A 143 21.45 3.58 2.97
N ARG A 144 21.96 3.64 1.73
CA ARG A 144 23.38 3.84 1.44
C ARG A 144 23.90 5.25 1.79
N SER A 145 23.05 6.27 1.60
CA SER A 145 23.47 7.68 1.67
C SER A 145 23.20 8.29 3.03
N ASN A 146 24.12 9.12 3.52
CA ASN A 146 23.96 9.97 4.69
C ASN A 146 23.34 11.34 4.39
N THR A 147 23.04 11.61 3.11
CA THR A 147 22.29 12.79 2.67
C THR A 147 21.10 12.34 1.83
N PRO A 148 19.91 12.91 2.05
CA PRO A 148 18.74 12.55 1.27
C PRO A 148 18.94 13.00 -0.18
N ASP A 149 18.35 12.26 -1.13
CA ASP A 149 18.16 12.77 -2.48
C ASP A 149 17.22 13.99 -2.45
N TYR A 150 17.47 14.97 -3.33
CA TYR A 150 16.62 16.15 -3.48
C TYR A 150 15.36 15.87 -4.30
N PHE A 151 15.21 14.67 -4.85
CA PHE A 151 13.98 14.27 -5.50
C PHE A 151 12.78 14.42 -4.55
N THR A 152 11.76 15.12 -5.02
CA THR A 152 10.42 15.09 -4.43
C THR A 152 9.36 15.16 -5.51
N ALA A 153 8.26 14.44 -5.28
CA ALA A 153 7.10 14.49 -6.14
C ALA A 153 5.81 14.37 -5.33
N GLN A 154 4.75 14.95 -5.90
CA GLN A 154 3.40 14.92 -5.37
C GLN A 154 2.54 14.04 -6.28
N ILE A 155 1.85 13.08 -5.70
CA ILE A 155 1.05 12.08 -6.41
C ILE A 155 -0.35 12.10 -5.82
N ILE A 156 -1.38 12.17 -6.65
CA ILE A 156 -2.77 12.23 -6.18
C ILE A 156 -3.50 10.96 -6.58
N SER A 157 -4.20 10.37 -5.61
CA SER A 157 -5.00 9.17 -5.85
C SER A 157 -6.12 9.42 -6.84
N GLY A 158 -6.52 8.35 -7.52
CA GLY A 158 -7.67 8.35 -8.40
C GLY A 158 -7.31 8.66 -9.85
N SER A 159 -8.34 8.95 -10.65
CA SER A 159 -8.20 9.19 -12.08
C SER A 159 -7.39 10.46 -12.37
N ALA A 160 -6.65 10.44 -13.49
CA ALA A 160 -6.02 11.62 -14.05
C ALA A 160 -7.04 12.73 -14.37
N THR A 161 -8.25 12.36 -14.81
CA THR A 161 -9.35 13.32 -15.01
C THR A 161 -9.77 13.90 -13.68
N GLY A 162 -9.87 15.22 -13.59
CA GLY A 162 -10.16 16.00 -12.39
C GLY A 162 -8.96 16.15 -11.43
N HIS A 163 -7.74 15.78 -11.85
CA HIS A 163 -6.53 15.96 -11.03
C HIS A 163 -6.11 17.44 -11.00
N PRO A 164 -5.96 18.07 -9.83
CA PRO A 164 -5.79 19.53 -9.72
C PRO A 164 -4.59 20.09 -10.49
N ASP A 165 -3.48 19.35 -10.54
CA ASP A 165 -2.26 19.83 -11.21
C ASP A 165 -2.13 19.46 -12.69
N ILE A 166 -2.87 18.46 -13.17
CA ILE A 166 -2.66 17.91 -14.53
C ILE A 166 -3.92 17.86 -15.39
N ASP A 167 -5.11 18.11 -14.85
CA ASP A 167 -6.39 17.96 -15.59
C ASP A 167 -6.44 18.81 -16.87
N ASN A 168 -5.71 19.93 -16.88
CA ASN A 168 -5.61 20.82 -18.04
C ASN A 168 -4.65 20.31 -19.14
N ARG A 169 -3.94 19.18 -18.94
CA ARG A 169 -3.04 18.62 -19.94
C ARG A 169 -3.82 17.78 -20.95
N GLU A 170 -3.57 18.00 -22.24
CA GLU A 170 -4.27 17.31 -23.34
C GLU A 170 -4.12 15.78 -23.30
N ILE A 171 -3.05 15.27 -22.66
CA ILE A 171 -2.78 13.84 -22.55
C ILE A 171 -3.74 13.12 -21.58
N VAL A 172 -4.38 13.83 -20.65
CA VAL A 172 -5.15 13.24 -19.53
C VAL A 172 -6.15 12.16 -19.96
N PRO A 173 -6.99 12.37 -21.00
CA PRO A 173 -7.95 11.34 -21.43
C PRO A 173 -7.30 10.07 -21.99
N SER A 174 -6.02 10.13 -22.35
CA SER A 174 -5.25 9.04 -22.94
C SER A 174 -4.38 8.29 -21.92
N LEU A 175 -4.23 8.83 -20.71
CA LEU A 175 -3.44 8.23 -19.65
C LEU A 175 -4.07 6.93 -19.14
N ALA A 176 -3.24 5.95 -18.83
CA ALA A 176 -3.68 4.63 -18.39
C ALA A 176 -4.22 4.65 -16.96
N ASP A 177 -5.32 3.93 -16.74
CA ASP A 177 -5.91 3.70 -15.41
C ASP A 177 -5.14 2.70 -14.55
N THR A 178 -3.88 2.40 -14.88
CA THR A 178 -3.01 1.53 -14.08
C THR A 178 -2.03 2.31 -13.22
N TYR A 179 -1.99 3.64 -13.37
CA TYR A 179 -1.19 4.56 -12.59
C TYR A 179 -2.09 5.58 -11.89
N VAL A 180 -1.64 6.07 -10.74
CA VAL A 180 -1.99 7.42 -10.28
C VAL A 180 -0.99 8.40 -10.80
N TYR A 181 -1.41 9.64 -10.94
CA TYR A 181 -0.57 10.65 -11.55
C TYR A 181 -0.20 11.73 -10.56
N GLY A 182 0.80 12.49 -10.96
CA GLY A 182 1.43 13.48 -10.13
C GLY A 182 2.45 14.29 -10.91
N VAL A 183 3.13 15.17 -10.19
CA VAL A 183 4.18 16.00 -10.73
C VAL A 183 5.41 15.97 -9.86
N VAL A 184 6.57 16.06 -10.48
CA VAL A 184 7.84 16.31 -9.78
C VAL A 184 7.78 17.73 -9.20
N ALA A 185 7.97 17.86 -7.89
CA ALA A 185 7.84 19.13 -7.19
C ALA A 185 9.16 19.92 -7.15
N ASP A 186 10.31 19.23 -7.14
CA ASP A 186 11.64 19.83 -7.16
C ASP A 186 12.60 19.04 -8.06
N ASP A 187 13.59 19.73 -8.64
CA ASP A 187 14.60 19.11 -9.50
C ASP A 187 15.45 18.11 -8.69
N ALA A 188 15.50 16.86 -9.12
CA ALA A 188 16.45 15.89 -8.58
C ALA A 188 17.88 16.31 -8.93
N ARG A 189 18.59 16.96 -8.00
CA ARG A 189 19.98 17.41 -8.20
C ARG A 189 20.95 16.57 -7.38
N PHE A 190 21.37 15.41 -7.90
CA PHE A 190 22.51 14.69 -7.34
C PHE A 190 23.44 14.11 -8.41
N ASN A 191 24.75 14.25 -8.16
CA ASN A 191 25.84 13.75 -9.03
C ASN A 191 26.07 12.23 -8.91
N GLY A 192 25.16 11.50 -8.29
CA GLY A 192 25.16 10.04 -8.18
C GLY A 192 23.73 9.56 -8.38
N VAL A 193 23.50 8.83 -9.48
CA VAL A 193 22.20 8.43 -10.06
C VAL A 193 21.18 8.01 -9.00
N PRO A 194 20.02 8.72 -8.87
CA PRO A 194 19.08 8.41 -7.80
C PRO A 194 17.69 7.97 -8.31
N ILE A 195 16.90 8.84 -8.93
CA ILE A 195 15.80 8.51 -9.84
C ILE A 195 16.01 9.51 -10.97
N ASN A 196 16.85 9.11 -11.94
CA ASN A 196 17.16 9.73 -13.23
C ASN A 196 17.25 11.26 -13.33
N GLN A 197 18.44 11.73 -13.76
CA GLN A 197 18.84 13.14 -13.94
C GLN A 197 17.93 14.00 -14.84
N ASN A 198 16.96 13.39 -15.51
CA ASN A 198 16.08 14.02 -16.48
C ASN A 198 14.69 14.35 -15.92
N TRP A 199 14.38 13.92 -14.69
CA TRP A 199 13.10 14.22 -14.04
C TRP A 199 13.17 15.64 -13.50
N ARG A 200 12.57 16.57 -14.24
CA ARG A 200 12.60 18.00 -13.95
C ARG A 200 11.36 18.40 -13.15
N GLN A 201 11.46 19.51 -12.45
CA GLN A 201 10.29 20.14 -11.85
C GLN A 201 9.15 20.26 -12.88
N ASN A 202 7.93 19.96 -12.44
CA ASN A 202 6.69 19.95 -13.23
C ASN A 202 6.60 18.84 -14.30
N SER A 203 7.56 17.90 -14.35
CA SER A 203 7.40 16.70 -15.16
C SER A 203 6.20 15.86 -14.68
N LEU A 204 5.40 15.36 -15.63
CA LEU A 204 4.31 14.42 -15.37
C LEU A 204 4.89 13.07 -14.98
N ILE A 205 4.46 12.55 -13.84
CA ILE A 205 4.83 11.21 -13.40
C ILE A 205 3.58 10.38 -13.13
N GLY A 206 3.75 9.07 -13.25
CA GLY A 206 2.78 8.07 -12.81
C GLY A 206 3.39 7.17 -11.74
N ALA A 207 2.61 6.80 -10.73
CA ALA A 207 3.00 5.81 -9.73
C ALA A 207 2.02 4.63 -9.71
N ARG A 208 2.55 3.41 -9.52
CA ARG A 208 1.74 2.21 -9.32
C ARG A 208 2.41 1.23 -8.36
N GLN A 209 1.60 0.51 -7.62
CA GLN A 209 2.07 -0.54 -6.70
C GLN A 209 2.04 -1.90 -7.37
N SER A 210 3.08 -2.70 -7.17
CA SER A 210 3.18 -4.11 -7.56
C SER A 210 3.83 -4.92 -6.44
N GLY A 211 3.01 -5.53 -5.57
CA GLY A 211 3.52 -6.21 -4.36
C GLY A 211 4.29 -5.23 -3.47
N GLU A 212 5.53 -5.54 -3.13
CA GLU A 212 6.44 -4.66 -2.37
C GLU A 212 7.13 -3.60 -3.24
N GLN A 213 6.83 -3.52 -4.53
CA GLN A 213 7.45 -2.56 -5.43
C GLN A 213 6.55 -1.35 -5.70
N LEU A 214 7.11 -0.16 -5.54
CA LEU A 214 6.57 1.09 -6.05
C LEU A 214 7.25 1.39 -7.39
N ILE A 215 6.48 1.39 -8.47
CA ILE A 215 6.98 1.69 -9.82
C ILE A 215 6.56 3.12 -10.15
N LEU A 216 7.55 3.96 -10.42
CA LEU A 216 7.35 5.34 -10.89
C LEU A 216 7.70 5.40 -12.38
N GLY A 217 6.88 6.08 -13.18
CA GLY A 217 7.12 6.31 -14.60
C GLY A 217 7.11 7.81 -14.91
N LEU A 218 8.01 8.25 -15.79
CA LEU A 218 8.03 9.60 -16.36
C LEU A 218 7.22 9.63 -17.64
N PHE A 219 6.24 10.53 -17.73
CA PHE A 219 5.34 10.66 -18.89
C PHE A 219 5.50 12.00 -19.61
N SER A 220 6.58 12.74 -19.35
CA SER A 220 6.83 14.02 -20.01
C SER A 220 8.31 14.25 -20.26
N ASP A 221 8.64 14.95 -21.34
CA ASP A 221 9.97 15.51 -21.61
C ASP A 221 9.84 16.96 -22.09
N GLY A 222 10.38 17.89 -21.33
CA GLY A 222 10.22 19.32 -21.60
C GLY A 222 8.75 19.76 -21.56
N VAL A 223 8.20 20.09 -22.73
CA VAL A 223 6.81 20.53 -22.91
C VAL A 223 5.89 19.43 -23.46
N ASP A 224 6.46 18.29 -23.84
CA ASP A 224 5.73 17.20 -24.47
C ASP A 224 5.33 16.16 -23.43
N ASP A 225 4.07 15.70 -23.49
CA ASP A 225 3.54 14.61 -22.67
C ASP A 225 3.32 13.35 -23.53
N PHE A 226 3.48 12.18 -22.91
CA PHE A 226 3.44 10.87 -23.55
C PHE A 226 2.42 9.97 -22.87
N LYS A 227 1.79 9.11 -23.66
CA LYS A 227 0.80 8.13 -23.16
C LYS A 227 1.44 7.03 -22.33
N ASP A 228 2.64 6.62 -22.71
CA ASP A 228 3.41 5.56 -22.08
C ASP A 228 4.64 6.16 -21.39
N PRO A 229 5.12 5.55 -20.30
CA PRO A 229 6.27 6.08 -19.58
C PRO A 229 7.53 6.01 -20.47
N LEU A 230 8.21 7.13 -20.62
CA LEU A 230 9.51 7.23 -21.29
C LEU A 230 10.62 6.55 -20.48
N GLU A 231 10.48 6.58 -19.16
CA GLU A 231 11.45 6.06 -18.22
C GLU A 231 10.74 5.56 -16.97
N THR A 232 11.28 4.52 -16.33
CA THR A 232 10.70 3.94 -15.11
C THR A 232 11.75 3.72 -14.03
N ALA A 233 11.40 4.10 -12.80
CA ALA A 233 12.12 3.72 -11.59
C ALA A 233 11.34 2.65 -10.82
N ILE A 234 12.04 1.62 -10.35
CA ILE A 234 11.47 0.54 -9.54
C ILE A 234 12.07 0.63 -8.15
N LEU A 235 11.22 0.92 -7.16
CA LEU A 235 11.61 1.04 -5.77
C LEU A 235 11.04 -0.13 -5.00
N THR A 236 11.86 -0.81 -4.20
CA THR A 236 11.46 -1.96 -3.39
C THR A 236 11.30 -1.52 -1.94
N ARG A 237 10.20 -1.90 -1.31
CA ARG A 237 9.91 -1.55 0.08
C ARG A 237 10.99 -2.11 1.01
N VAL A 238 11.42 -1.30 1.95
CA VAL A 238 12.28 -1.74 3.06
C VAL A 238 11.37 -2.33 4.13
N VAL A 239 11.52 -3.63 4.37
CA VAL A 239 10.82 -4.34 5.45
C VAL A 239 11.78 -4.42 6.63
N GLU A 240 11.45 -3.77 7.74
CA GLU A 240 12.16 -3.90 9.01
C GLU A 240 11.50 -4.97 9.89
#